data_AF-A0A382T481-F1
#
_entry.id   AF-A0A382T481-F1
#
_cell.length_a   1.000
_cell.length_b   1.000
_cell.length_c   1.000
_cell.angle_alpha   90.00
_cell.angle_beta   90.00
_cell.angle_gamma   90.00
#
_symmetry.space_group_name_H-M   'P 1'
#
loop_
_entity.id
_entity.type
_entity.pdbx_description
1 polymer ?
#
loop_
_entity_poly.entity_id
_entity_poly.type
_entity_poly.pdbx_seq_one_letter_code
_entity_poly.pdbx_strand_id
1 'polypeptide(L)'
;MTEVIDTLAELVRINSVNPEWAGPGEAEVAKWVRRFFERAGIEVWEEETLPDRKNVMARIPGADSNRRILLEAHMDTVSVTNMDFDPFEPVVESDRMLGRGSCDVKGGLAAMMHAVVAVKETGEIPPCEIIFAAVVDEEHAFRGVLKLIEFLRKGSLPEAAVVAEPTELRTVRANKG
;
A
#
# COMPACT_ATOMS: atom_id res chain seq x y z
N MET A 1 -21.74 -3.07 -1.02
CA MET A 1 -20.56 -2.38 -0.48
C MET A 1 -19.90 -1.63 -1.63
N THR A 2 -19.12 -0.58 -1.38
CA THR A 2 -18.38 0.12 -2.45
C THR A 2 -17.20 -0.75 -2.91
N GLU A 3 -16.72 -0.56 -4.14
CA GLU A 3 -15.59 -1.34 -4.70
C GLU A 3 -14.32 -1.29 -3.83
N VAL A 4 -14.10 -0.17 -3.13
CA VAL A 4 -13.00 0.01 -2.18
C VAL A 4 -13.15 -0.89 -0.95
N ILE A 5 -14.37 -1.03 -0.42
CA ILE A 5 -14.63 -1.88 0.76
C ILE A 5 -14.44 -3.36 0.38
N ASP A 6 -14.87 -3.77 -0.81
CA ASP A 6 -14.67 -5.14 -1.29
C ASP A 6 -13.18 -5.43 -1.47
N THR A 7 -12.43 -4.47 -2.03
CA THR A 7 -10.95 -4.53 -2.11
C THR A 7 -10.32 -4.67 -0.72
N LEU A 8 -10.75 -3.87 0.25
CA LEU A 8 -10.24 -3.97 1.62
C LEU A 8 -10.51 -5.34 2.23
N ALA A 9 -11.72 -5.88 2.05
CA ALA A 9 -12.06 -7.22 2.53
C ALA A 9 -11.16 -8.29 1.90
N GLU A 10 -10.93 -8.23 0.59
CA GLU A 10 -10.00 -9.14 -0.10
C GLU A 10 -8.57 -9.04 0.44
N LEU A 11 -8.07 -7.82 0.69
CA LEU A 11 -6.75 -7.60 1.27
C LEU A 11 -6.67 -8.14 2.70
N VAL A 12 -7.68 -7.92 3.53
CA VAL A 12 -7.75 -8.43 4.92
C VAL A 12 -7.73 -9.96 4.94
N ARG A 13 -8.38 -10.63 3.99
CA ARG A 13 -8.37 -12.10 3.86
C ARG A 13 -6.98 -12.69 3.62
N ILE A 14 -6.06 -11.90 3.08
CA ILE A 14 -4.69 -12.35 2.86
C ILE A 14 -3.90 -12.17 4.15
N ASN A 15 -3.50 -13.27 4.78
CA ASN A 15 -2.56 -13.23 5.90
C ASN A 15 -1.20 -12.72 5.40
N SER A 16 -0.87 -11.49 5.77
CA SER A 16 0.41 -10.83 5.49
C SER A 16 1.15 -10.45 6.77
N VAL A 17 0.93 -11.18 7.87
CA VAL A 17 1.68 -10.95 9.10
C VAL A 17 3.17 -11.05 8.80
N ASN A 18 3.94 -10.05 9.26
CA ASN A 18 5.38 -10.00 9.01
C ASN A 18 6.05 -11.29 9.54
N PRO A 19 7.03 -11.88 8.83
CA PRO A 19 7.73 -13.09 9.29
C PRO A 19 8.36 -12.98 10.67
N GLU A 20 8.77 -11.78 11.10
CA GLU A 20 9.33 -11.52 12.43
C GLU A 20 8.26 -11.67 13.55
N TRP A 21 6.98 -11.62 13.17
CA TRP A 21 5.82 -11.91 14.01
C TRP A 21 5.26 -13.33 13.76
N ALA A 22 6.07 -14.24 13.22
CA ALA A 22 5.72 -15.63 12.87
C ALA A 22 4.62 -15.76 11.79
N GLY A 23 4.49 -14.76 10.92
CA GLY A 23 3.59 -14.78 9.77
C GLY A 23 4.23 -15.26 8.46
N PRO A 24 3.43 -15.41 7.39
CA PRO A 24 3.91 -15.84 6.09
C PRO A 24 4.54 -14.72 5.24
N GLY A 25 4.40 -13.45 5.64
CA GLY A 25 4.84 -12.29 4.87
C GLY A 25 3.91 -11.90 3.72
N GLU A 26 4.36 -10.95 2.89
CA GLU A 26 3.53 -10.11 2.04
C GLU A 26 3.36 -10.63 0.62
N ALA A 27 3.98 -11.76 0.27
CA ALA A 27 4.05 -12.25 -1.11
C ALA A 27 2.68 -12.36 -1.78
N GLU A 28 1.65 -12.80 -1.06
CA GLU A 28 0.29 -12.90 -1.60
C GLU A 28 -0.41 -11.54 -1.75
N VAL A 29 -0.16 -10.59 -0.84
CA VAL A 29 -0.64 -9.21 -0.98
C VAL A 29 0.04 -8.53 -2.15
N ALA A 30 1.37 -8.67 -2.29
CA ALA A 30 2.13 -8.15 -3.41
C ALA A 30 1.58 -8.65 -4.76
N LYS A 31 1.31 -9.95 -4.88
CA LYS A 31 0.66 -10.53 -6.07
C LYS A 31 -0.73 -9.95 -6.31
N TRP A 32 -1.52 -9.72 -5.25
CA TRP A 32 -2.85 -9.13 -5.38
C TRP A 32 -2.79 -7.69 -5.87
N VAL A 33 -1.93 -6.86 -5.28
CA VAL A 33 -1.71 -5.45 -5.66
C VAL A 33 -1.22 -5.36 -7.11
N ARG A 34 -0.26 -6.21 -7.50
CA ARG A 34 0.21 -6.28 -8.88
C ARG A 34 -0.93 -6.56 -9.86
N ARG A 35 -1.73 -7.61 -9.62
CA ARG A 35 -2.87 -7.98 -10.47
C ARG A 35 -3.93 -6.88 -10.53
N PHE A 36 -4.12 -6.12 -9.46
CA PHE A 36 -5.04 -4.99 -9.45
C PHE A 36 -4.64 -3.94 -10.49
N PHE A 37 -3.38 -3.48 -10.47
CA PHE A 37 -2.91 -2.50 -11.44
C PHE A 37 -2.77 -3.04 -12.87
N GLU A 38 -2.36 -4.31 -13.04
CA GLU A 38 -2.33 -4.97 -14.36
C GLU A 38 -3.71 -4.97 -15.01
N ARG A 39 -4.77 -5.28 -14.23
CA ARG A 39 -6.16 -5.27 -14.72
C ARG A 39 -6.65 -3.86 -15.08
N ALA A 40 -6.17 -2.84 -14.38
CA ALA A 40 -6.45 -1.45 -14.70
C ALA A 40 -5.64 -0.90 -15.88
N GLY A 41 -4.74 -1.70 -16.49
CA GLY A 41 -3.87 -1.23 -17.57
C GLY A 41 -2.87 -0.16 -17.12
N ILE A 42 -2.49 -0.19 -15.84
CA ILE A 42 -1.52 0.72 -15.24
C ILE A 42 -0.17 0.02 -15.22
N GLU A 43 0.88 0.76 -15.54
CA GLU A 43 2.24 0.24 -15.47
C GLU A 43 2.58 -0.12 -14.02
N VAL A 44 3.00 -1.37 -13.82
CA VAL A 44 3.33 -1.92 -12.50
C VAL A 44 4.55 -2.82 -12.58
N TRP A 45 5.45 -2.70 -11.60
CA TRP A 45 6.64 -3.52 -11.49
C TRP A 45 6.88 -3.94 -10.04
N GLU A 46 7.81 -4.88 -9.85
CA GLU A 46 8.22 -5.36 -8.53
C GLU A 46 9.69 -5.02 -8.31
N GLU A 47 10.06 -4.72 -7.06
CA GLU A 47 11.43 -4.51 -6.62
C GLU A 47 11.74 -5.50 -5.50
N GLU A 48 12.65 -6.44 -5.76
CA GLU A 48 13.13 -7.36 -4.73
C GLU A 48 13.87 -6.59 -3.64
N THR A 49 13.32 -6.66 -2.43
CA THR A 49 13.78 -5.87 -1.28
C THR A 49 14.38 -6.78 -0.21
N LEU A 50 13.75 -7.92 0.04
CA LEU A 50 14.24 -9.01 0.88
C LEU A 50 14.03 -10.33 0.13
N PRO A 51 14.69 -11.43 0.53
CA PRO A 51 14.47 -12.73 -0.10
C PRO A 51 12.98 -13.08 -0.16
N ASP A 52 12.47 -13.27 -1.37
CA ASP A 52 11.06 -13.57 -1.68
C ASP A 52 10.01 -12.52 -1.24
N ARG A 53 10.43 -11.32 -0.81
CA ARG A 53 9.54 -10.21 -0.40
C ARG A 53 9.88 -8.96 -1.21
N LYS A 54 8.90 -8.49 -1.98
CA LYS A 54 9.09 -7.45 -2.98
C LYS A 54 8.18 -6.27 -2.71
N ASN A 55 8.71 -5.07 -2.86
CA ASN A 55 7.87 -3.89 -3.03
C ASN A 55 7.13 -4.00 -4.38
N VAL A 56 5.93 -3.43 -4.46
CA VAL A 56 5.15 -3.32 -5.70
C VAL A 56 4.90 -1.85 -6.00
N MET A 57 5.26 -1.41 -7.20
CA MET A 57 5.18 -0.01 -7.58
C MET A 57 4.30 0.12 -8.82
N ALA A 58 3.48 1.15 -8.85
CA ALA A 58 2.67 1.50 -10.01
C ALA A 58 2.89 2.97 -10.40
N ARG A 59 2.71 3.28 -11.69
CA ARG A 59 3.00 4.61 -12.23
C ARG A 59 1.87 5.15 -13.10
N ILE A 60 1.50 6.41 -12.84
CA ILE A 60 0.77 7.26 -13.79
C ILE A 60 1.75 8.31 -14.32
N PRO A 61 2.05 8.32 -15.63
CA PRO A 61 2.89 9.34 -16.24
C PRO A 61 2.26 10.74 -16.08
N GLY A 62 3.08 11.72 -15.73
CA GLY A 62 2.69 13.12 -15.70
C GLY A 62 3.18 13.90 -16.92
N ALA A 63 2.68 15.13 -17.07
CA ALA A 63 3.13 16.07 -18.08
C ALA A 63 4.59 16.50 -17.88
N ASP A 64 5.06 16.50 -16.62
CA ASP A 64 6.46 16.68 -16.26
C ASP A 64 6.94 15.48 -15.43
N SER A 65 7.81 14.66 -16.02
CA SER A 65 8.38 13.46 -15.37
C SER A 65 9.40 13.78 -14.29
N ASN A 66 9.83 15.03 -14.15
CA ASN A 66 10.72 15.48 -13.08
C ASN A 66 9.96 15.92 -11.83
N ARG A 67 8.64 16.15 -11.95
CA ARG A 67 7.75 16.45 -10.85
C ARG A 67 7.01 15.19 -10.49
N ARG A 68 7.18 14.72 -9.25
CA ARG A 68 6.60 13.45 -8.82
C ARG A 68 5.96 13.59 -7.44
N ILE A 69 4.88 12.87 -7.23
CA ILE A 69 4.32 12.61 -5.91
C ILE A 69 4.37 11.11 -5.62
N LEU A 70 4.56 10.75 -4.36
CA LEU A 70 4.53 9.38 -3.89
C LEU A 70 3.27 9.13 -3.07
N LEU A 71 2.56 8.05 -3.38
CA LEU A 71 1.53 7.46 -2.53
C LEU A 71 2.12 6.16 -1.96
N GLU A 72 2.25 6.07 -0.65
CA GLU A 72 2.93 4.93 -0.02
C GLU A 72 2.06 4.32 1.08
N ALA A 73 2.05 2.98 1.08
CA ALA A 73 1.40 2.17 2.08
C ALA A 73 2.18 0.85 2.23
N HIS A 74 2.22 0.30 3.43
CA HIS A 74 2.82 -1.01 3.67
C HIS A 74 1.83 -2.16 3.47
N MET A 75 2.37 -3.37 3.26
CA MET A 75 1.59 -4.58 2.99
C MET A 75 1.56 -5.57 4.15
N ASP A 76 2.55 -5.51 5.05
CA ASP A 76 2.60 -6.36 6.21
C ASP A 76 1.64 -5.92 7.31
N THR A 77 1.55 -6.74 8.33
CA THR A 77 0.83 -6.40 9.56
C THR A 77 1.58 -6.99 10.75
N VAL A 78 1.38 -6.42 11.94
CA VAL A 78 1.80 -7.07 13.19
C VAL A 78 1.11 -8.42 13.45
N SER A 79 1.55 -9.12 14.50
CA SER A 79 0.91 -10.34 15.00
C SER A 79 -0.60 -10.18 15.26
N VAL A 80 -1.30 -11.31 15.28
CA VAL A 80 -2.74 -11.40 15.63
C VAL A 80 -2.98 -11.63 17.13
N THR A 81 -1.95 -11.40 17.96
CA THR A 81 -2.03 -11.61 19.41
C THR A 81 -3.12 -10.73 20.02
N ASN A 82 -3.89 -11.29 20.96
CA ASN A 82 -5.01 -10.64 21.65
C ASN A 82 -6.24 -10.30 20.78
N MET A 83 -6.37 -10.92 19.60
CA MET A 83 -7.61 -10.86 18.82
C MET A 83 -8.54 -12.00 19.26
N ASP A 84 -9.81 -11.68 19.52
CA ASP A 84 -10.87 -12.60 19.97
C ASP A 84 -11.85 -13.00 18.85
N PHE A 85 -11.58 -12.56 17.62
CA PHE A 85 -12.27 -12.91 16.39
C PHE A 85 -11.27 -13.43 15.35
N ASP A 86 -11.75 -14.03 14.26
CA ASP A 86 -10.89 -14.49 13.17
C ASP A 86 -10.26 -13.27 12.45
N PRO A 87 -8.93 -13.09 12.55
CA PRO A 87 -8.27 -11.89 12.04
C PRO A 87 -8.31 -11.76 10.52
N PHE A 88 -8.53 -12.85 9.79
CA PHE A 88 -8.49 -12.86 8.32
C PHE A 88 -9.87 -13.17 7.71
N GLU A 89 -10.92 -13.22 8.53
CA GLU A 89 -12.31 -13.21 8.05
C GLU A 89 -12.88 -11.80 8.23
N PRO A 90 -12.86 -10.93 7.21
CA PRO A 90 -13.35 -9.56 7.33
C PRO A 90 -14.85 -9.56 7.61
N VAL A 91 -15.23 -8.93 8.72
CA VAL A 91 -16.63 -8.73 9.09
C VAL A 91 -16.93 -7.23 9.09
N VAL A 92 -18.00 -6.83 8.41
CA VAL A 92 -18.50 -5.45 8.50
C VAL A 92 -19.55 -5.40 9.60
N GLU A 93 -19.24 -4.70 10.68
CA GLU A 93 -20.15 -4.42 11.78
C GLU A 93 -20.45 -2.93 11.82
N SER A 94 -21.70 -2.56 11.55
CA SER A 94 -22.13 -1.16 11.42
C SER A 94 -21.32 -0.40 10.36
N ASP A 95 -20.42 0.50 10.78
CA ASP A 95 -19.58 1.35 9.93
C ASP A 95 -18.10 0.96 9.98
N ARG A 96 -17.77 -0.21 10.55
CA ARG A 96 -16.39 -0.68 10.74
C ARG A 96 -16.16 -2.02 10.09
N MET A 97 -14.99 -2.18 9.48
CA MET A 97 -14.48 -3.50 9.11
C MET A 97 -13.59 -4.03 10.22
N LEU A 98 -13.94 -5.20 10.77
CA LEU A 98 -13.11 -5.97 11.67
C LEU A 98 -12.22 -6.90 10.87
N GLY A 99 -10.92 -6.90 11.18
CA GLY A 99 -9.92 -7.73 10.51
C GLY A 99 -8.51 -7.15 10.66
N ARG A 100 -7.49 -8.01 10.69
CA ARG A 100 -6.08 -7.63 10.82
C ARG A 100 -5.66 -6.81 9.60
N GLY A 101 -5.17 -5.62 9.89
CA GLY A 101 -4.70 -4.65 8.90
C GLY A 101 -5.77 -3.76 8.31
N SER A 102 -7.05 -3.93 8.68
CA SER A 102 -8.15 -3.09 8.20
C SER A 102 -7.90 -1.59 8.40
N CYS A 103 -7.39 -1.21 9.57
CA CYS A 103 -6.94 0.15 9.90
C CYS A 103 -5.49 0.41 9.45
N ASP A 104 -4.59 -0.51 9.76
CA ASP A 104 -3.13 -0.36 9.63
C ASP A 104 -2.51 -1.47 8.76
N VAL A 105 -2.24 -1.24 7.48
CA VAL A 105 -2.70 -0.06 6.71
C VAL A 105 -3.47 -0.44 5.45
N LYS A 106 -4.06 -1.64 5.40
CA LYS A 106 -4.79 -2.16 4.23
C LYS A 106 -5.95 -1.25 3.80
N GLY A 107 -6.58 -0.54 4.73
CA GLY A 107 -7.62 0.45 4.42
C GLY A 107 -7.08 1.62 3.59
N GLY A 108 -5.96 2.19 4.00
CA GLY A 108 -5.28 3.25 3.26
C GLY A 108 -4.65 2.76 1.95
N LEU A 109 -4.09 1.55 1.96
CA LEU A 109 -3.61 0.84 0.76
C LEU A 109 -4.73 0.73 -0.29
N ALA A 110 -5.89 0.18 0.08
CA ALA A 110 -7.05 0.06 -0.80
C ALA A 110 -7.49 1.41 -1.36
N ALA A 111 -7.61 2.43 -0.50
CA ALA A 111 -8.02 3.77 -0.91
C ALA A 111 -7.03 4.40 -1.93
N MET A 112 -5.73 4.30 -1.68
CA MET A 112 -4.71 4.83 -2.59
C MET A 112 -4.70 4.10 -3.94
N MET A 113 -4.84 2.78 -3.93
CA MET A 113 -4.92 1.98 -5.17
C MET A 113 -6.09 2.43 -6.06
N HIS A 114 -7.27 2.61 -5.47
CA HIS A 114 -8.45 3.12 -6.17
C HIS A 114 -8.29 4.58 -6.60
N ALA A 115 -7.63 5.43 -5.81
CA ALA A 115 -7.34 6.80 -6.22
C ALA A 115 -6.45 6.87 -7.48
N VAL A 116 -5.43 6.00 -7.57
CA VAL A 116 -4.55 5.91 -8.74
C VAL A 116 -5.34 5.47 -9.99
N VAL A 117 -6.22 4.48 -9.85
CA VAL A 117 -7.12 4.04 -10.94
C VAL A 117 -8.08 5.15 -11.34
N ALA A 118 -8.70 5.84 -10.37
CA ALA A 118 -9.60 6.95 -10.65
C ALA A 118 -8.90 8.07 -11.44
N VAL A 119 -7.65 8.40 -11.11
CA VAL A 119 -6.86 9.37 -11.90
C VAL A 119 -6.67 8.88 -13.34
N LYS A 120 -6.32 7.60 -13.53
CA LYS A 120 -6.17 7.00 -14.86
C LYS A 120 -7.46 7.08 -15.69
N GLU A 121 -8.60 6.82 -15.05
CA GLU A 121 -9.92 6.79 -15.70
C GLU A 121 -10.42 8.16 -16.14
N THR A 122 -9.89 9.25 -15.58
CA THR A 122 -10.20 10.60 -16.09
C THR A 122 -9.72 10.79 -17.54
N GLY A 123 -8.72 10.03 -17.98
CA GLY A 123 -8.07 10.19 -19.28
C GLY A 123 -7.19 11.45 -19.38
N GLU A 124 -7.10 12.24 -18.32
CA GLU A 124 -6.25 13.42 -18.27
C GLU A 124 -4.80 13.05 -17.92
N ILE A 125 -3.85 13.83 -18.43
CA ILE A 125 -2.45 13.71 -18.05
C ILE A 125 -2.23 14.60 -16.82
N PRO A 126 -1.90 14.03 -15.64
CA PRO A 126 -1.67 14.84 -14.45
C PRO A 126 -0.44 15.75 -14.63
N PRO A 127 -0.37 16.90 -13.95
CA PRO A 127 0.77 17.83 -14.08
C PRO A 127 2.09 17.28 -13.53
N CYS A 128 2.04 16.19 -12.75
CA CYS A 128 3.18 15.51 -12.16
C CYS A 128 2.97 14.00 -12.27
N GLU A 129 4.07 13.25 -12.29
CA GLU A 129 4.06 11.79 -12.23
C GLU A 129 3.57 11.33 -10.86
N ILE A 130 2.68 10.34 -10.85
CA ILE A 130 2.21 9.71 -9.62
C ILE A 130 2.88 8.35 -9.52
N ILE A 131 3.67 8.17 -8.47
CA ILE A 131 4.22 6.87 -8.10
C ILE A 131 3.43 6.36 -6.91
N PHE A 132 2.90 5.16 -7.05
CA PHE A 132 2.35 4.40 -5.94
C PHE A 132 3.37 3.33 -5.53
N ALA A 133 3.56 3.13 -4.24
CA ALA A 133 4.41 2.08 -3.69
C ALA A 133 3.70 1.33 -2.56
N ALA A 134 3.52 0.03 -2.75
CA ALA A 134 3.16 -0.90 -1.69
C ALA A 134 4.45 -1.56 -1.18
N VAL A 135 4.87 -1.22 0.04
CA VAL A 135 6.18 -1.64 0.57
C VAL A 135 6.08 -2.82 1.52
N VAL A 136 7.19 -3.56 1.66
CA VAL A 136 7.33 -4.64 2.63
C VAL A 136 7.98 -4.16 3.92
N ASP A 137 7.74 -4.90 5.00
CA ASP A 137 8.51 -4.84 6.24
C ASP A 137 8.46 -3.50 7.00
N GLU A 138 7.32 -2.83 7.01
CA GLU A 138 7.15 -1.61 7.80
C GLU A 138 7.10 -1.96 9.30
N GLU A 139 6.34 -2.99 9.65
CA GLU A 139 5.96 -3.37 11.03
C GLU A 139 7.12 -3.99 11.85
N HIS A 140 8.35 -3.91 11.34
CA HIS A 140 9.54 -4.42 12.00
C HIS A 140 10.78 -3.53 11.81
N ALA A 141 11.22 -3.31 10.57
CA ALA A 141 12.53 -2.68 10.31
C ALA A 141 12.57 -1.72 9.12
N PHE A 142 11.43 -1.38 8.52
CA PHE A 142 11.28 -0.41 7.44
C PHE A 142 12.15 -0.72 6.20
N ARG A 143 12.48 -2.01 5.98
CA ARG A 143 13.43 -2.40 4.93
C ARG A 143 12.88 -2.12 3.53
N GLY A 144 11.56 -2.22 3.33
CA GLY A 144 10.85 -1.85 2.11
C GLY A 144 11.08 -0.40 1.70
N VAL A 145 10.73 0.54 2.58
CA VAL A 145 10.82 1.98 2.27
C VAL A 145 12.27 2.45 2.13
N LEU A 146 13.20 1.88 2.92
CA LEU A 146 14.63 2.19 2.76
C LEU A 146 15.13 1.80 1.37
N LYS A 147 14.70 0.63 0.86
CA LYS A 147 15.04 0.19 -0.50
C LYS A 147 14.43 1.09 -1.57
N LEU A 148 13.15 1.44 -1.40
CA LEU A 148 12.46 2.38 -2.28
C LEU A 148 13.20 3.72 -2.37
N ILE A 149 13.69 4.25 -1.25
CA ILE A 149 14.46 5.50 -1.23
C ILE A 149 15.78 5.36 -2.02
N GLU A 150 16.49 4.24 -1.90
CA GLU A 150 17.69 3.97 -2.71
C GLU A 150 17.37 3.98 -4.21
N PHE A 151 16.24 3.40 -4.60
CA PHE A 151 15.76 3.38 -5.98
C PHE A 151 15.40 4.79 -6.47
N LEU A 152 14.58 5.52 -5.72
CA LEU A 152 14.13 6.87 -6.09
C LEU A 152 15.30 7.86 -6.21
N ARG A 153 16.34 7.71 -5.39
CA ARG A 153 17.57 8.53 -5.46
C ARG A 153 18.38 8.36 -6.74
N LYS A 154 18.22 7.25 -7.47
CA LYS A 154 18.88 7.04 -8.77
C LYS A 154 18.17 7.79 -9.91
N GLY A 155 16.90 8.14 -9.71
CA GLY A 155 16.11 8.97 -10.62
C GLY A 155 15.85 10.35 -10.00
N SER A 156 14.60 10.79 -10.07
CA SER A 156 14.13 12.00 -9.40
C SER A 156 13.35 11.64 -8.14
N LEU A 157 13.69 12.29 -7.02
CA LEU A 157 12.94 12.18 -5.79
C LEU A 157 11.55 12.82 -5.94
N PRO A 158 10.52 12.27 -5.28
CA PRO A 158 9.22 12.93 -5.18
C PRO A 158 9.32 14.28 -4.48
N GLU A 159 8.56 15.27 -4.97
CA GLU A 159 8.39 16.59 -4.34
C GLU A 159 7.56 16.50 -3.05
N ALA A 160 6.67 15.50 -2.97
CA ALA A 160 5.84 15.21 -1.82
C ALA A 160 5.53 13.70 -1.74
N ALA A 161 5.24 13.24 -0.53
CA ALA A 161 4.72 11.91 -0.26
C ALA A 161 3.46 11.99 0.60
N VAL A 162 2.48 11.13 0.30
CA VAL A 162 1.33 10.85 1.15
C VAL A 162 1.50 9.41 1.64
N VAL A 163 1.59 9.25 2.96
CA VAL A 163 1.74 7.95 3.61
C VAL A 163 0.42 7.59 4.27
N ALA A 164 0.00 6.33 4.13
CA ALA A 164 -1.35 5.87 4.47
C ALA A 164 -1.66 5.72 5.97
N GLU A 165 -0.67 5.92 6.84
CA GLU A 165 -0.76 5.66 8.29
C GLU A 165 -2.03 6.23 8.96
N PRO A 166 -2.64 5.48 9.91
CA PRO A 166 -3.91 5.85 10.52
C PRO A 166 -3.74 7.07 11.43
N THR A 167 -4.36 8.18 11.02
CA THR A 167 -4.25 9.49 11.67
C THR A 167 -5.61 10.10 11.98
N GLU A 168 -6.67 9.28 12.03
CA GLU A 168 -8.07 9.73 12.12
C GLU A 168 -8.44 10.73 11.02
N LEU A 169 -7.88 10.53 9.81
CA LEU A 169 -8.03 11.41 8.64
C LEU A 169 -7.47 12.84 8.86
N ARG A 170 -6.65 13.06 9.89
CA ARG A 170 -5.97 14.34 10.12
C ARG A 170 -4.64 14.34 9.38
N THR A 171 -4.34 15.44 8.69
CA THR A 171 -3.01 15.61 8.08
C THR A 171 -1.94 15.76 9.16
N VAL A 172 -1.10 14.75 9.32
CA VAL A 172 0.09 14.78 10.17
C VAL A 172 1.31 15.06 9.31
N ARG A 173 2.13 16.04 9.71
CA ARG A 173 3.32 16.48 8.95
C ARG A 173 4.65 16.07 9.59
N ALA A 174 4.60 15.53 10.80
CA ALA A 174 5.74 15.03 11.55
C ALA A 174 5.29 14.05 12.63
N ASN A 175 6.09 13.02 12.87
CA ASN A 175 5.95 12.03 13.93
C ASN A 175 7.23 11.97 14.78
N LYS A 176 7.19 11.19 15.86
CA LYS A 176 8.41 10.86 16.62
C LYS A 176 9.25 9.88 15.78
N GLY A 177 10.57 9.99 15.88
CA GLY A 177 11.51 9.00 15.34
C GLY A 177 11.93 7.97 16.35
#